data_AF-A0A1G7P5T9-F1
#
_entry.id   AF-A0A1G7P5T9-F1
#
_cell.length_a   1.000
_cell.length_b   1.000
_cell.length_c   1.000
_cell.angle_alpha   90.00
_cell.angle_beta   90.00
_cell.angle_gamma   90.00
#
_symmetry.space_group_name_H-M   'P 1'
#
loop_
_entity.id
_entity.type
_entity.pdbx_description
1 polymer ?
#
loop_
_entity_poly.entity_id
_entity_poly.type
_entity_poly.pdbx_seq_one_letter_code
_entity_poly.pdbx_strand_id
1 'polypeptide(L)' 'MRGRFLVRQGGNGWMVYDSELKGPAQIEKNGAFAEKLTKEQAETLEKLFTTRDKKDPSSRGEC' A
#
# COMPACT_ATOMS: atom_id res chain seq x y z
N MET A 1 -0.18 -0.66 -15.48
CA MET A 1 0.68 -0.52 -14.29
C MET A 1 0.18 -1.54 -13.27
N ARG A 2 0.90 -2.65 -13.05
CA ARG A 2 0.52 -3.63 -12.02
C ARG A 2 0.90 -3.03 -10.67
N GLY A 3 -0.08 -2.72 -9.83
CA GLY A 3 0.16 -2.16 -8.50
C GLY A 3 1.02 -3.12 -7.68
N ARG A 4 2.09 -2.59 -7.08
CA ARG A 4 3.02 -3.34 -6.23
C ARG A 4 2.34 -3.84 -4.94
N PHE A 5 1.34 -3.08 -4.51
CA PHE A 5 0.57 -3.28 -3.29
C PHE A 5 -0.81 -3.87 -3.63
N LEU A 6 -1.19 -4.94 -2.94
CA LEU A 6 -2.49 -5.59 -3.08
C LEU A 6 -3.17 -5.79 -1.74
N VAL A 7 -4.42 -5.37 -1.61
CA VAL A 7 -5.21 -5.66 -0.41
C VAL A 7 -5.63 -7.14 -0.41
N ARG A 8 -5.27 -7.87 0.65
CA ARG A 8 -5.68 -9.26 0.89
C ARG A 8 -6.29 -9.42 2.27
N GLN A 9 -7.32 -10.25 2.37
CA GLN A 9 -7.85 -10.65 3.67
C GLN A 9 -7.06 -11.86 4.19
N GLY A 10 -6.43 -11.73 5.35
CA GLY A 10 -5.79 -12.80 6.10
C GLY A 10 -6.72 -13.41 7.15
N GLY A 11 -6.18 -14.33 7.97
CA GLY A 11 -6.96 -15.05 8.99
C GLY A 11 -7.44 -14.17 10.17
N ASN A 12 -6.72 -13.10 10.49
CA ASN A 12 -7.02 -12.18 11.61
C ASN A 12 -7.35 -10.74 11.16
N GLY A 13 -7.81 -10.55 9.92
CA GLY A 13 -8.16 -9.23 9.38
C GLY A 13 -7.64 -9.03 7.97
N TRP A 14 -7.48 -7.77 7.56
CA TRP A 14 -6.98 -7.38 6.25
C TRP A 14 -5.48 -7.04 6.32
N MET A 15 -4.81 -7.17 5.20
CA MET A 15 -3.41 -6.82 5.06
C MET A 15 -3.12 -6.28 3.66
N VAL A 16 -2.12 -5.42 3.54
CA VAL A 16 -1.60 -5.02 2.23
C VAL A 16 -0.40 -5.90 1.92
N TYR A 17 -0.52 -6.70 0.87
CA TYR A 17 0.54 -7.55 0.34
C TYR A 17 1.42 -6.75 -0.60
N ASP A 18 2.71 -6.71 -0.33
CA ASP A 18 3.71 -6.13 -1.20
C ASP A 18 4.35 -7.24 -2.05
N SER A 19 4.19 -7.12 -3.37
CA SER A 19 4.70 -8.12 -4.32
C SER A 19 6.21 -8.04 -4.52
N GLU A 20 6.86 -6.92 -4.19
CA GLU A 20 8.32 -6.78 -4.26
C GLU A 20 9.00 -7.45 -3.06
N LEU A 21 8.50 -7.18 -1.85
CA LEU A 21 8.95 -7.76 -0.58
C LEU A 21 8.38 -9.17 -0.34
N LYS A 22 7.47 -9.63 -1.22
CA LYS A 22 6.79 -10.94 -1.14
C LYS A 22 6.14 -11.20 0.22
N GLY A 23 5.66 -10.14 0.87
CA GLY A 23 5.22 -10.17 2.26
C GLY A 23 4.24 -9.05 2.60
N PRO A 24 3.92 -8.85 3.89
CA PRO A 24 3.16 -7.68 4.32
C PRO A 24 3.92 -6.40 3.97
N ALA A 25 3.23 -5.43 3.37
CA ALA A 25 3.79 -4.12 3.12
C ALA A 25 4.18 -3.45 4.45
N GLN A 26 5.37 -2.89 4.53
CA GLN A 26 5.82 -2.20 5.74
C GLN A 26 5.32 -0.75 5.72
N ILE A 27 4.53 -0.33 6.72
CA ILE A 27 3.90 1.00 6.75
C ILE A 27 4.93 2.10 6.97
N GLU A 28 5.91 1.81 7.83
CA GLU A 28 7.01 2.69 8.20
C GLU A 28 8.34 1.94 8.19
N LYS A 29 9.44 2.68 7.95
CA LYS A 29 10.80 2.16 7.71
C LYS A 29 11.42 1.39 8.90
N ASN A 30 10.74 1.33 10.04
CA ASN A 30 11.05 0.51 11.22
C ASN A 30 9.79 0.23 12.06
N GLY A 31 8.62 0.36 11.46
CA GLY A 31 7.34 0.34 12.16
C GLY A 31 6.55 -0.93 11.93
N ALA A 32 5.25 -0.81 12.17
CA ALA A 32 4.30 -1.91 12.01
C ALA A 32 4.18 -2.36 10.55
N PHE A 33 3.94 -3.66 10.39
CA PHE A 33 3.53 -4.25 9.13
C PHE A 33 2.06 -3.95 8.86
N ALA A 34 1.69 -3.84 7.59
CA ALA A 34 0.31 -3.66 7.14
C ALA A 34 -0.48 -4.96 7.26
N GLU A 35 -0.53 -5.55 8.45
CA GLU A 35 -1.26 -6.77 8.81
C GLU A 35 -2.27 -6.51 9.93
N LYS A 36 -3.30 -7.36 10.04
CA LYS A 36 -4.39 -7.23 11.04
C LYS A 36 -5.14 -5.89 10.97
N LEU A 37 -5.22 -5.32 9.77
CA LEU A 37 -5.91 -4.08 9.50
C LEU A 37 -7.40 -4.32 9.28
N THR A 38 -8.19 -3.26 9.40
CA THR A 38 -9.55 -3.29 8.85
C THR A 38 -9.51 -3.07 7.34
N LYS A 39 -10.63 -3.39 6.66
CA LYS A 39 -10.76 -3.18 5.22
C LYS A 39 -10.44 -1.74 4.82
N GLU A 40 -11.03 -0.77 5.53
CA GLU A 40 -10.79 0.66 5.28
C GLU A 40 -9.31 1.04 5.45
N GLN A 41 -8.65 0.54 6.50
CA GLN A 41 -7.23 0.81 6.70
C GLN A 41 -6.37 0.21 5.58
N ALA A 42 -6.69 -1.00 5.12
CA ALA A 42 -5.96 -1.64 4.02
C ALA A 42 -6.16 -0.89 2.69
N GLU A 43 -7.37 -0.41 2.40
CA GLU A 43 -7.66 0.42 1.23
C GLU A 43 -6.95 1.79 1.29
N THR A 44 -6.95 2.44 2.45
CA THR A 44 -6.21 3.69 2.67
C THR A 44 -4.71 3.49 2.47
N LEU A 45 -4.16 2.39 2.98
CA LEU A 45 -2.74 2.08 2.84
C LEU A 45 -2.36 1.75 1.40
N GLU A 46 -3.15 0.96 0.68
CA GLU A 46 -2.90 0.69 -0.75
C GLU A 46 -2.82 2.00 -1.55
N LYS A 47 -3.76 2.92 -1.34
CA LYS A 47 -3.69 4.27 -1.93
C LYS A 47 -2.46 5.06 -1.50
N LEU A 48 -2.09 5.03 -0.22
CA LEU A 48 -0.90 5.71 0.31
C LEU A 48 0.38 5.14 -0.30
N PHE A 49 0.46 3.83 -0.48
CA PHE A 49 1.63 3.17 -1.06
C PHE A 49 1.72 3.41 -2.57
N THR A 50 0.58 3.34 -3.28
CA THR A 50 0.46 3.74 -4.70
C THR A 50 0.83 5.22 -4.92
N THR A 51 0.51 6.11 -3.98
CA THR A 51 0.88 7.53 -4.06
C THR A 51 2.33 7.79 -3.64
N ARG A 52 2.89 7.05 -2.67
CA ARG A 52 4.32 7.15 -2.29
C ARG A 52 5.26 6.65 -3.39
N ASP A 53 4.88 5.63 -4.15
CA ASP A 53 5.63 5.16 -5.32
C ASP A 53 5.65 6.22 -6.45
N LYS A 54 4.64 7.09 -6.49
CA LYS A 54 4.67 8.33 -7.27
C LYS A 54 5.44 9.41 -6.53
N LYS A 55 6.77 9.29 -6.48
CA LYS A 55 7.59 10.51 -6.46
C LYS A 55 7.45 11.14 -7.85
N ASP A 56 6.43 12.00 -7.98
CA ASP A 56 6.04 12.96 -9.04
C ASP A 56 6.52 12.71 -10.49
N PRO A 57 5.64 12.91 -11.48
CA PRO A 57 5.62 14.27 -12.00
C PRO A 57 4.22 14.71 -12.43
N SER A 58 3.59 15.66 -11.74
CA SER A 58 2.77 16.68 -12.41
C SER A 58 2.37 17.80 -11.46
N SER A 59 3.34 18.64 -11.10
CA SER A 59 3.06 20.04 -11.38
C SER A 59 2.97 20.22 -12.90
N ARG A 60 1.72 20.23 -13.38
CA ARG A 60 1.25 21.09 -14.46
C ARG A 60 1.64 20.73 -15.91
N GLY A 61 0.74 20.01 -16.55
CA GLY A 61 0.22 20.23 -17.91
C GLY A 61 -1.11 19.47 -17.93
N GLU A 62 -2.27 19.99 -18.36
CA GLU A 62 -2.68 20.81 -19.52
C GLU A 62 -4.06 21.45 -19.12
N CYS A 63 -4.58 22.61 -19.58
CA CYS A 63 -4.55 23.35 -20.84
C CYS A 63 -4.57 24.88 -20.62
#